data_AF-G9X218-F1
#
_entry.id   AF-G9X218-F1
#
_cell.length_a   1.000
_cell.length_b   1.000
_cell.length_c   1.000
_cell.angle_alpha   90.00
_cell.angle_beta   90.00
_cell.angle_gamma   90.00
#
_symmetry.space_group_name_H-M   'P 1'
#
loop_
_entity.id
_entity.type
_entity.pdbx_description
1 polymer ?
#
loop_
_entity_poly.entity_id
_entity_poly.type
_entity_poly.pdbx_seq_one_letter_code
_entity_poly.pdbx_strand_id
1 'polypeptide(L)' 'MAKVRADKQSGHRAVYESNRRKILKTRNTCEICGHPIDMSLKAPHPLSPVIDHIVPISKGGHPSDINNLQLAH' A
#
# COMPACT_ATOMS: atom_id res chain seq x y z
N MET A 1 -1.33 22.24 17.43
CA MET A 1 -0.87 22.22 16.00
C MET A 1 -1.12 20.82 15.46
N ALA A 2 -1.81 20.68 14.31
CA ALA A 2 -2.02 19.37 13.70
C ALA A 2 -0.67 18.83 13.22
N LYS A 3 -0.20 17.70 13.78
CA LYS A 3 1.05 17.05 13.39
C LYS A 3 0.94 16.69 11.89
N VAL A 4 1.86 17.16 11.05
CA VAL A 4 1.88 16.79 9.63
C VAL A 4 2.00 15.28 9.52
N ARG A 5 1.08 14.64 8.80
CA ARG A 5 1.07 13.18 8.64
C ARG A 5 2.39 12.71 8.02
N ALA A 6 2.91 11.57 8.47
CA ALA A 6 4.24 11.08 8.06
C ALA A 6 4.38 10.89 6.54
N ASP A 7 3.30 10.53 5.84
CA ASP A 7 3.26 10.41 4.39
C ASP A 7 3.44 11.74 3.64
N LYS A 8 3.18 12.86 4.31
CA LYS A 8 3.34 14.22 3.75
C LYS A 8 4.72 14.81 4.01
N GLN A 9 5.61 14.07 4.70
CA GLN A 9 7.00 14.45 4.89
C GLN A 9 7.82 14.06 3.65
N SER A 10 8.77 14.91 3.26
CA SER A 10 9.62 14.68 2.08
C SER A 10 10.47 13.40 2.26
N GLY A 11 10.61 12.61 1.18
CA GLY A 11 11.46 11.41 1.15
C GLY A 11 10.71 10.06 1.11
N HIS A 12 9.51 9.96 1.69
CA HIS A 12 8.78 8.69 1.75
C HIS A 12 8.16 8.25 0.41
N ARG A 13 7.82 9.21 -0.47
CA ARG A 13 7.15 8.92 -1.75
C ARG A 13 7.97 8.00 -2.65
N ALA A 14 9.27 8.26 -2.81
CA ALA A 14 10.13 7.45 -3.67
C ALA A 14 10.28 6.00 -3.15
N VAL A 15 10.42 5.85 -1.83
CA VAL A 15 10.51 4.55 -1.17
C VAL A 15 9.19 3.79 -1.30
N TYR A 16 8.06 4.47 -1.06
CA TYR A 16 6.72 3.92 -1.25
C TYR A 16 6.51 3.41 -2.69
N GLU A 17 6.82 4.21 -3.70
CA GLU A 17 6.68 3.80 -5.11
C GLU A 17 7.60 2.62 -5.48
N SER A 18 8.79 2.54 -4.88
CA SER A 18 9.68 1.39 -5.04
C SER A 18 9.06 0.12 -4.45
N ASN A 19 8.56 0.19 -3.22
CA ASN A 19 7.95 -0.95 -2.53
C ASN A 19 6.61 -1.36 -3.15
N ARG A 20 5.78 -0.40 -3.56
CA ARG A 20 4.56 -0.62 -4.31
C ARG A 20 4.81 -1.44 -5.57
N ARG A 21 5.80 -1.06 -6.38
CA ARG A 21 6.17 -1.82 -7.58
C ARG A 21 6.69 -3.22 -7.27
N LYS A 22 7.38 -3.41 -6.16
CA LYS A 22 7.85 -4.74 -5.72
C LYS A 22 6.67 -5.63 -5.37
N ILE A 23 5.79 -5.18 -4.48
CA ILE A 23 4.62 -5.96 -4.01
C ILE A 23 3.71 -6.34 -5.18
N LEU A 24 3.40 -5.39 -6.08
CA LEU A 24 2.57 -5.66 -7.26
C LEU A 24 3.21 -6.66 -8.25
N LYS A 25 4.51 -6.92 -8.17
CA LYS A 25 5.19 -7.90 -9.02
C LYS A 25 5.36 -9.25 -8.35
N THR A 26 5.45 -9.29 -7.01
CA THR A 26 5.79 -10.50 -6.26
C THR A 26 4.59 -11.18 -5.62
N ARG A 27 3.49 -10.44 -5.38
CA ARG A 27 2.28 -10.95 -4.74
C ARG A 27 1.08 -10.86 -5.69
N ASN A 28 0.17 -11.81 -5.58
CA ASN A 28 -1.09 -11.87 -6.34
C ASN A 28 -2.29 -12.25 -5.46
N THR A 29 -2.12 -12.28 -4.13
CA THR A 29 -3.16 -12.65 -3.17
C THR A 29 -3.46 -11.47 -2.25
N CYS A 30 -4.73 -11.19 -2.03
CA CYS A 30 -5.19 -10.16 -1.11
C CYS A 30 -4.94 -10.59 0.34
N GLU A 31 -4.21 -9.79 1.10
CA GLU A 31 -3.88 -10.12 2.51
C GLU A 31 -5.05 -9.86 3.48
N ILE A 32 -6.08 -9.13 3.04
CA ILE A 32 -7.28 -8.85 3.85
C ILE A 32 -8.28 -10.02 3.75
N CYS A 33 -8.51 -10.54 2.55
CA CYS A 33 -9.55 -11.56 2.32
C CYS A 33 -9.00 -12.94 1.89
N GLY A 34 -7.71 -13.07 1.59
CA GLY A 34 -7.08 -14.35 1.21
C GLY A 34 -7.32 -14.81 -0.23
N HIS A 35 -8.06 -14.06 -1.04
CA HIS A 35 -8.38 -14.43 -2.42
C HIS A 35 -7.36 -13.88 -3.43
N PRO A 36 -7.15 -14.56 -4.57
CA PRO A 36 -6.29 -14.04 -5.63
C PRO A 36 -6.88 -12.77 -6.24
N ILE A 37 -6.02 -11.80 -6.55
CA ILE A 37 -6.39 -10.53 -7.18
C ILE A 37 -6.16 -10.63 -8.69
N ASP A 38 -7.13 -10.16 -9.46
CA ASP A 38 -6.98 -9.99 -10.90
C ASP A 38 -6.15 -8.72 -11.21
N MET A 39 -4.87 -8.96 -11.52
CA MET A 39 -3.89 -7.91 -11.83
C MET A 39 -4.15 -7.19 -13.17
N SER A 40 -5.09 -7.66 -13.99
CA SER A 40 -5.49 -7.00 -15.23
C SER A 40 -6.45 -5.83 -15.00
N LEU A 41 -7.14 -5.82 -13.85
CA LEU A 41 -8.07 -4.77 -13.45
C LEU A 41 -7.30 -3.48 -13.15
N LYS A 42 -7.82 -2.36 -13.65
CA LYS A 42 -7.24 -1.03 -13.45
C LYS A 42 -8.13 -0.22 -12.53
N ALA A 43 -7.51 0.66 -11.74
CA ALA A 43 -8.24 1.67 -11.00
C ALA A 43 -9.12 2.49 -11.98
N PRO A 44 -10.38 2.81 -11.62
CA PRO A 44 -11.00 2.74 -10.30
C PRO A 44 -11.85 1.49 -10.03
N HIS A 45 -11.59 0.37 -10.73
CA HIS A 45 -12.38 -0.85 -10.51
C HIS A 45 -12.28 -1.32 -9.04
N PRO A 46 -13.39 -1.71 -8.39
CA PRO A 46 -13.42 -2.03 -6.95
C PRO A 46 -12.64 -3.28 -6.52
N LEU A 47 -12.13 -4.04 -7.50
CA LEU A 47 -11.27 -5.21 -7.28
C LEU A 47 -9.87 -5.03 -7.89
N SER A 48 -9.50 -3.80 -8.28
CA SER A 48 -8.20 -3.53 -8.86
C SER A 48 -7.10 -3.52 -7.79
N PRO A 49 -5.93 -4.11 -8.04
CA PRO A 49 -4.87 -4.21 -7.03
C PRO A 49 -4.46 -2.84 -6.48
N VAL A 50 -4.61 -2.68 -5.17
CA VAL A 50 -4.18 -1.52 -4.39
C VAL A 50 -3.15 -1.93 -3.34
N ILE A 51 -2.30 -0.99 -2.95
CA ILE A 51 -1.40 -1.17 -1.82
C ILE A 51 -2.00 -0.45 -0.62
N ASP A 52 -2.21 -1.20 0.45
CA ASP A 52 -2.78 -0.71 1.70
C ASP A 52 -1.75 -0.72 2.83
N HIS A 53 -1.98 0.12 3.85
CA HIS A 53 -1.13 0.18 5.04
C HIS A 53 -1.70 -0.69 6.17
N ILE A 54 -0.95 -1.71 6.61
CA ILE A 54 -1.39 -2.64 7.68
C ILE A 54 -1.73 -1.86 8.96
N VAL A 55 -0.81 -1.00 9.40
CA VAL A 55 -1.03 -0.01 10.45
C VAL A 55 -1.34 1.32 9.78
N PRO A 56 -2.51 1.93 10.04
CA PRO A 56 -2.86 3.24 9.50
C PRO A 56 -1.81 4.28 9.87
N ILE A 57 -1.42 5.13 8.91
CA ILE A 57 -0.45 6.21 9.14
C ILE A 57 -0.92 7.16 10.26
N SER A 58 -2.23 7.39 10.38
CA SER A 58 -2.81 8.20 11.45
C SER A 58 -2.63 7.59 12.85
N LYS A 59 -2.43 6.28 12.95
CA LYS A 59 -2.16 5.54 14.19
C LYS A 59 -0.66 5.29 14.43
N GLY A 60 0.21 5.91 13.65
CA GLY A 60 1.67 5.77 13.78
C GLY A 60 2.30 4.73 12.86
N GLY A 61 1.55 4.18 11.89
CA GLY A 61 2.11 3.30 10.87
C GLY A 61 3.15 4.02 9.98
N HIS A 62 4.23 3.32 9.66
CA HIS A 62 5.27 3.88 8.80
C HIS A 62 4.77 3.99 7.34
N PRO A 63 4.87 5.15 6.68
CA PRO A 63 4.22 5.40 5.40
C PRO A 63 4.84 4.64 4.22
N SER A 64 6.11 4.23 4.34
CA SER A 64 6.87 3.61 3.24
C SER A 64 7.60 2.31 3.64
N ASP A 65 7.34 1.76 4.82
CA ASP A 65 7.99 0.51 5.25
C ASP A 65 7.31 -0.65 4.52
N ILE A 66 8.10 -1.52 3.86
CA ILE A 66 7.57 -2.66 3.13
C ILE A 66 6.81 -3.63 4.03
N ASN A 67 7.17 -3.72 5.32
CA ASN A 67 6.46 -4.55 6.28
C ASN A 67 5.12 -3.96 6.71
N ASN A 68 4.90 -2.67 6.44
CA ASN A 68 3.64 -1.99 6.69
C ASN A 68 2.81 -1.81 5.41
N LEU A 69 3.20 -2.42 4.30
CA LEU A 69 2.50 -2.38 3.02
C LEU A 69 2.01 -3.77 2.63
N GLN A 70 0.74 -3.87 2.26
CA GLN A 70 0.09 -5.12 1.86
C GLN A 70 -0.66 -4.97 0.54
N LEU A 71 -0.84 -6.08 -0.18
CA LEU A 71 -1.65 -6.12 -1.41
C LEU A 71 -3.13 -6.32 -1.04
N ALA A 72 -4.00 -5.45 -1.56
CA ALA A 72 -5.45 -5.50 -1.36
C ALA A 72 -6.22 -5.25 -2.68
N HIS A 73 -7.54 -5.48 -2.65
CA HIS A 73 -8.47 -5.24 -3.76
C HIS A 73 -8.87 -3.78 -3.91
#